data_AF-A0A7S0HUN1-F1
#
_entry.id   AF-A0A7S0HUN1-F1
#
_cell.length_a   1.000
_cell.length_b   1.000
_cell.length_c   1.000
_cell.angle_alpha   90.00
_cell.angle_beta   90.00
_cell.angle_gamma   90.00
#
_symmetry.space_group_name_H-M   'P 1'
#
loop_
_entity.id
_entity.type
_entity.pdbx_description
1 polymer ?
#
loop_
_entity_poly.entity_id
_entity_poly.type
_entity_poly.pdbx_seq_one_letter_code
_entity_poly.pdbx_strand_id
1 'polypeptide(L)'
;KAFVDERPWSSVRGFYESVLLDEEKMTSTAFPVSPVGCDLSIWRQKLEKPHGRARNDRKTYVMQVSYLGSNFSAVQRCPGIRTVQEEVEKALKNMFANSSTSPQSLVLAGRTDSGVHAYGQIFSFHSWNEIDASDFVTGINSRLPQDVRVVSMERMPRSFHANFAATWRKYCYIFPLREVLGGKYDVQAEAVDKILRSLEGRKCHYQSFSYKEHKTLLGNSDADVCCIMRARAFNFHISPDQMALVVELKANRFLRRMVRKLVATAIRAAAFPEDEFSFTAILDAQDSSCSAPPLPSTGLCLVGVGYDEYDMARGGAAIHLHG
;
A
#
# COMPACT_ATOMS: atom_id res chain seq x y z
N LYS A 1 16.86 18.55 5.54
CA LYS A 1 15.50 19.08 5.37
C LYS A 1 15.35 19.77 4.00
N ALA A 2 16.18 20.76 3.67
CA ALA A 2 16.23 21.39 2.33
C ALA A 2 16.28 20.40 1.14
N PHE A 3 17.13 19.36 1.23
CA PHE A 3 17.24 18.29 0.21
C PHE A 3 15.92 17.61 -0.20
N VAL A 4 14.93 17.60 0.70
CA VAL A 4 13.63 16.96 0.50
C VAL A 4 12.54 18.00 0.21
N ASP A 5 12.58 19.16 0.87
CA ASP A 5 11.50 20.15 0.80
C ASP A 5 11.53 20.95 -0.52
N GLU A 6 12.70 21.18 -1.12
CA GLU A 6 12.88 21.97 -2.36
C GLU A 6 12.62 21.16 -3.65
N ARG A 7 12.05 19.96 -3.52
CA ARG A 7 11.83 19.05 -4.64
C ARG A 7 10.50 19.35 -5.35
N PRO A 8 10.36 19.04 -6.65
CA PRO A 8 9.13 19.30 -7.42
C PRO A 8 8.03 18.27 -7.10
N TRP A 9 7.53 18.28 -5.86
CA TRP A 9 6.46 17.40 -5.39
C TRP A 9 5.12 17.63 -6.09
N SER A 10 4.92 18.80 -6.70
CA SER A 10 3.75 19.08 -7.54
C SER A 10 3.66 18.13 -8.73
N SER A 11 4.79 17.81 -9.38
CA SER A 11 4.83 16.87 -10.51
C SER A 11 4.44 15.45 -10.08
N VAL A 12 4.87 15.04 -8.89
CA VAL A 12 4.47 13.74 -8.30
C VAL A 12 2.98 13.69 -8.00
N ARG A 13 2.43 14.77 -7.45
CA ARG A 13 0.99 14.89 -7.20
C ARG A 13 0.20 14.80 -8.52
N GLY A 14 0.60 15.58 -9.52
CA GLY A 14 -0.03 15.58 -10.84
C GLY A 14 0.03 14.21 -11.52
N PHE A 15 1.14 13.49 -11.37
CA PHE A 15 1.27 12.10 -11.83
C PHE A 15 0.20 11.20 -11.19
N TYR A 16 0.09 11.20 -9.86
CA TYR A 16 -0.91 10.39 -9.17
C TYR A 16 -2.35 10.80 -9.50
N GLU A 17 -2.65 12.09 -9.59
CA GLU A 17 -3.94 12.61 -10.03
C GLU A 17 -4.31 12.11 -11.43
N SER A 18 -3.33 12.03 -12.33
CA SER A 18 -3.55 11.58 -13.70
C SER A 18 -3.74 10.08 -13.87
N VAL A 19 -3.26 9.25 -12.92
CA VAL A 19 -3.25 7.78 -13.06
C VAL A 19 -4.21 7.07 -12.10
N LEU A 20 -4.34 7.51 -10.84
CA LEU A 20 -5.01 6.69 -9.81
C LEU A 20 -6.54 6.63 -9.92
N LEU A 21 -7.16 7.48 -10.72
CA LEU A 21 -8.63 7.56 -10.85
C LEU A 21 -9.12 7.32 -12.28
N ASP A 22 -8.17 7.16 -13.22
CA ASP A 22 -8.37 6.94 -14.65
C ASP A 22 -8.26 5.44 -14.95
N GLU A 23 -9.39 4.83 -15.33
CA GLU A 23 -9.51 3.38 -15.52
C GLU A 23 -8.60 2.83 -16.62
N GLU A 24 -8.43 3.57 -17.71
CA GLU A 24 -7.57 3.19 -18.82
C GLU A 24 -6.10 3.25 -18.40
N LYS A 25 -5.70 4.31 -17.70
CA LYS A 25 -4.31 4.49 -17.29
C LYS A 25 -3.90 3.56 -16.16
N MET A 26 -4.81 3.20 -15.26
CA MET A 26 -4.52 2.21 -14.22
C MET A 26 -4.10 0.87 -14.83
N THR A 27 -4.78 0.40 -15.86
CA THR A 27 -4.49 -0.89 -16.50
C THR A 27 -3.33 -0.87 -17.50
N SER A 28 -2.73 0.30 -17.73
CA SER A 28 -1.63 0.51 -18.68
C SER A 28 -0.23 0.43 -18.03
N THR A 29 0.81 0.47 -18.87
CA THR A 29 2.22 0.63 -18.43
C THR A 29 2.54 2.02 -17.88
N ALA A 30 1.55 2.89 -17.69
CA ALA A 30 1.75 4.26 -17.17
C ALA A 30 2.16 4.29 -15.69
N PHE A 31 1.86 3.25 -14.91
CA PHE A 31 2.32 3.15 -13.53
C PHE A 31 3.68 2.44 -13.47
N PRO A 32 4.69 2.99 -12.75
CA PRO A 32 6.09 2.53 -12.86
C PRO A 32 6.33 1.13 -12.30
N VAL A 33 5.47 0.68 -11.39
CA VAL A 33 5.55 -0.64 -10.77
C VAL A 33 4.32 -1.41 -11.19
N SER A 34 4.48 -2.61 -11.78
CA SER A 34 3.35 -3.46 -12.17
C SER A 34 2.33 -3.51 -11.03
N PRO A 35 1.13 -2.95 -11.22
CA PRO A 35 0.09 -3.10 -10.24
C PRO A 35 -0.23 -4.58 -10.18
N VAL A 36 -0.09 -5.17 -9.00
CA VAL A 36 -0.49 -6.56 -8.82
C VAL A 36 -1.94 -6.47 -8.40
N GLY A 37 -2.83 -6.86 -9.32
CA GLY A 37 -4.22 -7.08 -8.97
C GLY A 37 -4.29 -7.99 -7.74
N CYS A 38 -5.33 -7.84 -6.94
CA CYS A 38 -5.56 -8.69 -5.78
C CYS A 38 -5.74 -10.14 -6.27
N ASP A 39 -4.69 -10.97 -6.23
CA ASP A 39 -4.84 -12.39 -6.54
C ASP A 39 -5.57 -13.06 -5.39
N LEU A 40 -6.85 -13.32 -5.63
CA LEU A 40 -7.77 -13.95 -4.70
C LEU A 40 -8.10 -15.38 -5.14
N SER A 41 -7.41 -15.94 -6.13
CA SER A 41 -7.70 -17.25 -6.71
C SER A 41 -7.82 -18.37 -5.67
N ILE A 42 -6.89 -18.44 -4.72
CA ILE A 42 -6.91 -19.40 -3.60
C ILE A 42 -8.17 -19.23 -2.73
N TRP A 43 -8.64 -17.99 -2.54
CA TRP A 43 -9.85 -17.72 -1.77
C TRP A 43 -11.13 -17.99 -2.55
N ARG A 44 -11.13 -17.76 -3.87
CA ARG A 44 -12.25 -18.14 -4.75
C ARG A 44 -12.53 -19.63 -4.71
N GLN A 45 -11.48 -20.45 -4.73
CA GLN A 45 -11.61 -21.90 -4.68
C GLN A 45 -12.21 -22.38 -3.35
N LYS A 46 -11.96 -21.63 -2.26
CA LYS A 46 -12.54 -21.89 -0.93
C LYS A 46 -13.99 -21.41 -0.79
N LEU A 47 -14.56 -20.78 -1.82
CA LEU A 47 -15.96 -20.38 -1.79
C LEU A 47 -16.83 -21.64 -1.86
N GLU A 48 -17.39 -22.02 -0.72
CA GLU A 48 -18.24 -23.21 -0.62
C GLU A 48 -19.38 -23.17 -1.64
N LYS A 49 -19.66 -24.31 -2.27
CA LYS A 49 -20.90 -24.47 -3.05
C LYS A 49 -22.08 -24.24 -2.10
N PRO A 50 -23.14 -23.51 -2.53
CA PRO A 50 -24.27 -23.20 -1.66
C PRO A 50 -24.92 -24.48 -1.13
N HIS A 51 -24.64 -24.82 0.13
CA HIS A 51 -25.33 -25.89 0.85
C HIS A 51 -26.68 -25.34 1.27
N GLY A 52 -27.74 -25.65 0.52
CA GLY A 52 -29.15 -25.40 0.85
C GLY A 52 -29.47 -23.97 1.28
N ARG A 53 -30.25 -23.23 0.47
CA ARG A 53 -30.66 -21.82 0.71
C ARG A 53 -31.13 -21.54 2.15
N ALA A 54 -30.21 -21.27 3.07
CA ALA A 54 -30.52 -20.61 4.32
C ALA A 54 -30.81 -19.16 3.94
N ARG A 55 -32.08 -18.76 4.07
CA ARG A 55 -32.63 -17.47 3.61
C ARG A 55 -31.96 -16.24 4.26
N ASN A 56 -30.96 -16.44 5.12
CA ASN A 56 -30.30 -15.42 5.94
C ASN A 56 -28.78 -15.64 6.11
N ASP A 57 -28.07 -16.24 5.16
CA ASP A 57 -26.61 -16.37 5.32
C ASP A 57 -25.85 -15.09 4.96
N ARG A 58 -24.88 -14.76 5.84
CA ARG A 58 -23.99 -13.60 5.73
C ARG A 58 -22.97 -13.86 4.62
N LYS A 59 -22.93 -12.95 3.65
CA LYS A 59 -22.00 -13.00 2.51
C LYS A 59 -20.88 -12.00 2.74
N THR A 60 -19.64 -12.45 2.54
CA THR A 60 -18.46 -11.59 2.62
C THR A 60 -18.11 -11.13 1.20
N TYR A 61 -17.79 -9.85 1.08
CA TYR A 61 -17.31 -9.29 -0.17
C TYR A 61 -16.00 -8.55 0.07
N VAL A 62 -15.18 -8.54 -0.96
CA VAL A 62 -13.95 -7.77 -1.02
C VAL A 62 -14.06 -6.76 -2.15
N MET A 63 -13.50 -5.57 -1.96
CA MET A 63 -13.40 -4.55 -2.99
C MET A 63 -12.00 -3.97 -3.01
N GLN A 64 -11.52 -3.70 -4.22
CA GLN A 64 -10.30 -2.94 -4.45
C GLN A 64 -10.68 -1.47 -4.60
N VAL A 65 -10.03 -0.62 -3.81
CA VAL A 65 -10.29 0.81 -3.75
C VAL A 65 -8.99 1.57 -4.06
N SER A 66 -9.07 2.44 -5.05
CA SER A 66 -8.05 3.42 -5.37
C SER A 66 -8.42 4.78 -4.80
N TYR A 67 -7.43 5.57 -4.37
CA TYR A 67 -7.69 6.91 -3.86
C TYR A 67 -6.46 7.83 -3.90
N LEU A 68 -6.72 9.13 -4.06
CA LEU A 68 -5.75 10.19 -3.87
C LEU A 68 -5.65 10.56 -2.39
N GLY A 69 -4.57 10.14 -1.73
CA GLY A 69 -4.37 10.36 -0.30
C GLY A 69 -4.25 11.83 0.11
N SER A 70 -3.88 12.72 -0.82
CA SER A 70 -3.66 14.16 -0.58
C SER A 70 -4.83 14.88 0.08
N ASN A 71 -6.06 14.40 -0.14
CA ASN A 71 -7.28 15.00 0.38
C ASN A 71 -7.85 14.29 1.63
N PHE A 72 -7.08 13.33 2.19
CA PHE A 72 -7.48 12.51 3.33
C PHE A 72 -6.46 12.56 4.46
N SER A 73 -6.97 12.75 5.68
CA SER A 73 -6.14 12.80 6.89
C SER A 73 -5.85 11.41 7.46
N ALA A 74 -6.58 10.38 7.02
CA ALA A 74 -6.35 8.97 7.33
C ALA A 74 -7.15 8.09 6.36
N VAL A 75 -6.76 6.82 6.23
CA VAL A 75 -7.61 5.82 5.57
C VAL A 75 -8.69 5.30 6.51
N GLN A 76 -8.37 5.06 7.79
CA GLN A 76 -9.30 4.54 8.77
C GLN A 76 -10.16 5.67 9.34
N ARG A 77 -11.45 5.40 9.57
CA ARG A 77 -12.38 6.32 10.23
C ARG A 77 -11.85 6.83 11.56
N CYS A 78 -11.88 8.15 11.71
CA CYS A 78 -11.48 8.87 12.91
C CYS A 78 -12.37 10.11 13.05
N PRO A 79 -12.94 10.40 14.24
CA PRO A 79 -13.85 11.53 14.41
C PRO A 79 -13.21 12.87 14.05
N GLY A 80 -13.98 13.75 13.40
CA GLY A 80 -13.58 15.14 13.13
C GLY A 80 -12.60 15.33 11.98
N ILE A 81 -12.21 14.26 11.27
CA ILE A 81 -11.36 14.35 10.08
C ILE A 81 -11.95 13.53 8.93
N ARG A 82 -11.72 13.98 7.69
CA ARG A 82 -12.15 13.25 6.50
C ARG A 82 -11.25 12.03 6.26
N THR A 83 -11.87 10.85 6.10
CA THR A 83 -11.15 9.59 5.89
C THR A 83 -11.72 8.78 4.73
N VAL A 84 -10.89 7.96 4.09
CA VAL A 84 -11.32 7.13 2.96
C VAL A 84 -12.40 6.14 3.39
N GLN A 85 -12.22 5.46 4.52
CA GLN A 85 -13.20 4.51 5.06
C GLN A 85 -14.55 5.18 5.30
N GLU A 86 -14.58 6.41 5.82
CA GLU A 86 -15.84 7.11 6.08
C GLU A 86 -16.58 7.44 4.78
N GLU A 87 -15.88 7.94 3.76
CA GLU A 87 -16.49 8.24 2.46
C GLU A 87 -17.03 6.98 1.77
N VAL A 88 -16.29 5.86 1.85
CA VAL A 88 -16.77 4.56 1.35
C VAL A 88 -17.97 4.06 2.15
N GLU A 89 -17.96 4.17 3.48
CA GLU A 89 -19.10 3.83 4.33
C GLU A 89 -20.35 4.68 4.02
N LYS A 90 -20.18 5.99 3.75
CA LYS A 90 -21.27 6.88 3.33
C LYS A 90 -21.84 6.46 1.97
N ALA A 91 -20.98 6.19 0.99
CA ALA A 91 -21.40 5.73 -0.34
C ALA A 91 -22.18 4.40 -0.27
N LEU A 92 -21.70 3.45 0.54
CA LEU A 92 -22.41 2.19 0.81
C LEU A 92 -23.77 2.44 1.45
N LYS A 93 -23.85 3.25 2.51
CA LYS A 93 -25.13 3.58 3.16
C LYS A 93 -26.13 4.19 2.19
N ASN A 94 -25.70 5.12 1.35
CA ASN A 94 -26.54 5.75 0.34
C ASN A 94 -27.02 4.76 -0.73
N MET A 95 -26.18 3.80 -1.13
CA MET A 95 -26.54 2.77 -2.10
C MET A 95 -27.57 1.77 -1.55
N PHE A 96 -27.51 1.47 -0.25
CA PHE A 96 -28.40 0.53 0.42
C PHE A 96 -29.50 1.20 1.26
N ALA A 97 -29.77 2.50 1.07
CA ALA A 97 -30.72 3.26 1.90
C ALA A 97 -32.15 2.68 1.89
N ASN A 98 -32.56 2.07 0.78
CA ASN A 98 -33.88 1.44 0.63
C ASN A 98 -33.88 -0.08 0.92
N SER A 99 -32.74 -0.63 1.37
CA SER A 99 -32.60 -2.03 1.74
C SER A 99 -32.85 -2.21 3.23
N SER A 100 -33.60 -3.27 3.60
CA SER A 100 -33.77 -3.68 5.00
C SER A 100 -32.45 -4.12 5.65
N THR A 101 -31.38 -4.27 4.87
CA THR A 101 -30.04 -4.61 5.35
C THR A 101 -28.99 -3.69 4.71
N SER A 102 -28.17 -3.07 5.55
CA SER A 102 -27.01 -2.28 5.13
C SER A 102 -25.73 -3.11 5.27
N PRO A 103 -24.72 -2.92 4.40
CA PRO A 103 -23.40 -3.46 4.60
C PRO A 103 -22.85 -3.05 5.97
N GLN A 104 -22.29 -4.01 6.70
CA GLN A 104 -21.75 -3.78 8.04
C GLN A 104 -20.23 -3.99 8.06
N SER A 105 -19.58 -3.21 8.94
CA SER A 105 -18.15 -3.29 9.30
C SER A 105 -17.17 -3.35 8.11
N LEU A 106 -16.77 -2.17 7.64
CA LEU A 106 -15.70 -2.08 6.65
C LEU A 106 -14.35 -2.38 7.30
N VAL A 107 -13.65 -3.38 6.78
CA VAL A 107 -12.34 -3.81 7.26
C VAL A 107 -11.28 -3.53 6.20
N LEU A 108 -10.19 -2.87 6.57
CA LEU A 108 -9.09 -2.54 5.67
C LEU A 108 -7.96 -3.57 5.76
N ALA A 109 -7.33 -3.86 4.63
CA ALA A 109 -6.16 -4.73 4.57
C ALA A 109 -4.90 -4.14 5.23
N GLY A 110 -4.76 -2.81 5.22
CA GLY A 110 -3.70 -2.11 5.91
C GLY A 110 -4.01 -0.64 6.13
N ARG A 111 -3.53 -0.09 7.25
CA ARG A 111 -3.59 1.36 7.48
C ARG A 111 -2.52 2.06 6.64
N THR A 112 -2.87 3.23 6.12
CA THR A 112 -1.95 4.17 5.48
C THR A 112 -1.95 5.48 6.29
N ASP A 113 -0.81 6.18 6.32
CA ASP A 113 -0.69 7.48 6.98
C ASP A 113 -1.44 8.57 6.17
N SER A 114 -1.73 9.71 6.80
CA SER A 114 -2.27 10.91 6.14
C SER A 114 -1.48 11.27 4.87
N GLY A 115 -2.19 11.59 3.77
CA GLY A 115 -1.57 11.97 2.50
C GLY A 115 -1.04 10.82 1.64
N VAL A 116 -1.04 9.56 2.13
CA VAL A 116 -0.54 8.41 1.37
C VAL A 116 -1.60 7.94 0.38
N HIS A 117 -1.22 7.76 -0.88
CA HIS A 117 -2.10 7.31 -1.94
C HIS A 117 -2.33 5.78 -1.90
N ALA A 118 -3.35 5.30 -2.59
CA ALA A 118 -3.44 3.87 -2.91
C ALA A 118 -3.93 3.67 -4.32
N TYR A 119 -3.25 2.78 -5.03
CA TYR A 119 -3.71 2.22 -6.29
C TYR A 119 -4.72 1.07 -6.06
N GLY A 120 -4.49 0.29 -5.00
CA GLY A 120 -5.29 -0.89 -4.72
C GLY A 120 -5.30 -1.25 -3.24
N GLN A 121 -5.93 -0.40 -2.42
CA GLN A 121 -6.26 -0.79 -1.05
C GLN A 121 -7.39 -1.80 -1.07
N ILE A 122 -7.30 -2.82 -0.22
CA ILE A 122 -8.33 -3.86 -0.15
C ILE A 122 -9.21 -3.62 1.07
N PHE A 123 -10.52 -3.61 0.82
CA PHE A 123 -11.54 -3.54 1.86
C PHE A 123 -12.39 -4.80 1.80
N SER A 124 -12.77 -5.34 2.96
CA SER A 124 -13.78 -6.38 3.06
C SER A 124 -14.96 -5.90 3.90
N PHE A 125 -16.16 -6.32 3.53
CA PHE A 125 -17.38 -6.06 4.29
C PHE A 125 -18.34 -7.24 4.17
N HIS A 126 -19.43 -7.21 4.91
CA HIS A 126 -20.46 -8.22 4.79
C HIS A 126 -21.84 -7.66 4.51
N SER A 127 -22.65 -8.44 3.80
CA SER A 127 -24.05 -8.16 3.53
C SER A 127 -24.88 -9.43 3.71
N TRP A 128 -26.14 -9.25 4.09
CA TRP A 128 -27.12 -10.35 4.14
C TRP A 128 -27.79 -10.57 2.78
N ASN A 129 -27.77 -9.55 1.92
CA ASN A 129 -28.29 -9.61 0.56
C ASN A 129 -27.20 -10.09 -0.43
N GLU A 130 -27.64 -10.74 -1.50
CA GLU A 130 -26.79 -10.93 -2.67
C GLU A 130 -26.56 -9.57 -3.33
N ILE A 131 -25.33 -9.32 -3.77
CA ILE A 131 -24.93 -8.10 -4.46
C ILE A 131 -24.32 -8.54 -5.78
N ASP A 132 -24.89 -8.05 -6.88
CA ASP A 132 -24.23 -8.19 -8.18
C ASP A 132 -23.00 -7.29 -8.24
N ALA A 133 -21.84 -7.87 -8.54
CA ALA A 133 -20.57 -7.15 -8.50
C ALA A 133 -20.47 -6.08 -9.59
N SER A 134 -21.07 -6.30 -10.76
CA SER A 134 -20.97 -5.37 -11.89
C SER A 134 -21.82 -4.13 -11.66
N ASP A 135 -23.06 -4.30 -11.21
CA ASP A 135 -23.97 -3.20 -10.85
C ASP A 135 -23.44 -2.42 -9.64
N PHE A 136 -22.81 -3.12 -8.69
CA PHE A 136 -22.26 -2.49 -7.50
C PHE A 136 -21.15 -1.49 -7.80
N VAL A 137 -20.17 -1.84 -8.65
CA VAL A 137 -19.03 -0.96 -8.92
C VAL A 137 -19.50 0.35 -9.56
N THR A 138 -20.40 0.28 -10.53
CA THR A 138 -21.01 1.46 -11.15
C THR A 138 -21.82 2.25 -10.11
N GLY A 139 -22.66 1.56 -9.33
CA GLY A 139 -23.51 2.16 -8.32
C GLY A 139 -22.72 2.91 -7.23
N ILE A 140 -21.68 2.30 -6.68
CA ILE A 140 -20.89 2.92 -5.61
C ILE A 140 -20.04 4.08 -6.12
N ASN A 141 -19.44 3.97 -7.31
CA ASN A 141 -18.62 5.03 -7.89
C ASN A 141 -19.44 6.29 -8.21
N SER A 142 -20.72 6.17 -8.56
CA SER A 142 -21.61 7.34 -8.73
C SER A 142 -21.89 8.12 -7.43
N ARG A 143 -21.56 7.54 -6.26
CA ARG A 143 -21.82 8.10 -4.92
C ARG A 143 -20.54 8.47 -4.17
N LEU A 144 -19.38 8.10 -4.71
CA LEU A 144 -18.08 8.42 -4.13
C LEU A 144 -17.62 9.81 -4.59
N PRO A 145 -16.82 10.51 -3.76
CA PRO A 145 -16.15 11.72 -4.20
C PRO A 145 -15.12 11.39 -5.29
N GLN A 146 -14.74 12.40 -6.08
CA GLN A 146 -13.83 12.22 -7.22
C GLN A 146 -12.44 11.68 -6.84
N ASP A 147 -12.03 11.81 -5.58
CA ASP A 147 -10.71 11.37 -5.09
C ASP A 147 -10.67 9.93 -4.55
N VAL A 148 -11.76 9.17 -4.68
CA VAL A 148 -11.86 7.74 -4.30
C VAL A 148 -12.65 6.98 -5.35
N ARG A 149 -12.17 5.79 -5.72
CA ARG A 149 -12.82 4.92 -6.70
C ARG A 149 -12.74 3.46 -6.29
N VAL A 150 -13.86 2.75 -6.41
CA VAL A 150 -13.87 1.28 -6.38
C VAL A 150 -13.50 0.77 -7.76
N VAL A 151 -12.43 -0.03 -7.82
CA VAL A 151 -11.91 -0.62 -9.05
C VAL A 151 -12.60 -1.95 -9.36
N SER A 152 -12.83 -2.77 -8.34
CA SER A 152 -13.45 -4.08 -8.50
C SER A 152 -14.10 -4.53 -7.19
N MET A 153 -15.04 -5.46 -7.31
CA MET A 153 -15.68 -6.14 -6.19
C MET A 153 -15.79 -7.63 -6.49
N GLU A 154 -15.61 -8.46 -5.47
CA GLU A 154 -15.76 -9.90 -5.59
C GLU A 154 -16.36 -10.51 -4.32
N ARG A 155 -17.16 -11.58 -4.46
CA ARG A 155 -17.67 -12.37 -3.33
C ARG A 155 -16.58 -13.31 -2.82
N MET A 156 -16.44 -13.39 -1.50
CA MET A 156 -15.42 -14.19 -0.81
C MET A 156 -16.04 -15.15 0.19
N PRO A 157 -15.30 -16.21 0.60
CA PRO A 157 -15.71 -17.07 1.71
C PRO A 157 -16.03 -16.26 2.96
N ARG A 158 -16.97 -16.74 3.76
CA ARG A 158 -17.40 -16.06 5.00
C ARG A 158 -16.23 -15.81 5.97
N SER A 159 -15.22 -16.68 5.95
CA SER A 159 -14.00 -16.60 6.77
C SER A 159 -12.97 -15.57 6.28
N PHE A 160 -13.14 -14.98 5.09
CA PHE A 160 -12.19 -14.01 4.56
C PHE A 160 -12.16 -12.73 5.40
N HIS A 161 -10.95 -12.24 5.66
CA HIS A 161 -10.72 -10.99 6.40
C HIS A 161 -9.57 -10.21 5.75
N ALA A 162 -9.85 -9.03 5.20
CA ALA A 162 -8.89 -8.28 4.37
C ALA A 162 -7.52 -8.07 5.04
N ASN A 163 -7.45 -7.86 6.36
CA ASN A 163 -6.18 -7.68 7.07
C ASN A 163 -5.45 -8.99 7.38
N PHE A 164 -6.10 -9.89 8.13
CA PHE A 164 -5.48 -11.12 8.63
C PHE A 164 -5.21 -12.16 7.55
N ALA A 165 -5.97 -12.16 6.46
CA ALA A 165 -5.72 -13.05 5.32
C ALA A 165 -4.58 -12.55 4.43
N ALA A 166 -4.19 -11.27 4.54
CA ALA A 166 -3.18 -10.69 3.64
C ALA A 166 -1.78 -11.18 4.01
N THR A 167 -1.09 -11.75 3.03
CA THR A 167 0.24 -12.34 3.15
C THR A 167 1.35 -11.36 2.83
N TRP A 168 1.09 -10.35 2.01
CA TRP A 168 2.01 -9.25 1.74
C TRP A 168 1.32 -7.95 1.36
N ARG A 169 2.05 -6.84 1.51
CA ARG A 169 1.68 -5.52 0.99
C ARG A 169 2.82 -5.03 0.10
N LYS A 170 2.47 -4.26 -0.93
CA LYS A 170 3.42 -3.68 -1.87
C LYS A 170 3.22 -2.18 -1.95
N TYR A 171 4.31 -1.44 -1.77
CA TYR A 171 4.34 0.02 -1.85
C TYR A 171 5.26 0.47 -2.98
N CYS A 172 4.90 1.60 -3.58
CA CYS A 172 5.74 2.36 -4.49
C CYS A 172 5.97 3.74 -3.88
N TYR A 173 7.22 4.18 -3.85
CA TYR A 173 7.57 5.54 -3.49
C TYR A 173 8.17 6.24 -4.70
N ILE A 174 7.61 7.39 -5.08
CA ILE A 174 8.12 8.24 -6.15
C ILE A 174 8.83 9.43 -5.52
N PHE A 175 10.13 9.55 -5.80
CA PHE A 175 10.98 10.65 -5.32
C PHE A 175 11.48 11.45 -6.53
N PRO A 176 11.04 12.72 -6.70
CA PRO A 176 11.38 13.49 -7.87
C PRO A 176 12.86 13.90 -7.85
N LEU A 177 13.57 13.66 -8.96
CA LEU A 177 15.00 13.96 -9.10
C LEU A 177 15.21 15.40 -9.56
N ARG A 178 16.36 15.97 -9.19
CA ARG A 178 16.81 17.26 -9.73
C ARG A 178 17.98 17.01 -10.64
N GLU A 179 17.92 17.59 -11.82
CA GLU A 179 19.05 17.60 -12.73
C GLU A 179 20.16 18.49 -12.16
N VAL A 180 21.39 18.00 -12.23
CA VAL A 180 22.62 18.70 -11.89
C VAL A 180 23.48 18.80 -13.15
N LEU A 181 24.58 19.57 -13.06
CA LEU A 181 25.46 19.83 -14.20
C LEU A 181 25.87 18.54 -14.93
N GLY A 182 25.82 18.60 -16.25
CA GLY A 182 26.23 17.50 -17.13
C GLY A 182 25.16 16.41 -17.35
N GLY A 183 23.87 16.73 -17.23
CA GLY A 183 22.77 15.79 -17.51
C GLY A 183 22.64 14.67 -16.49
N LYS A 184 23.21 14.86 -15.29
CA LYS A 184 23.16 13.88 -14.20
C LYS A 184 22.06 14.26 -13.22
N TYR A 185 21.61 13.29 -12.41
CA TYR A 185 20.70 13.55 -11.31
C TYR A 185 21.41 13.56 -9.96
N ASP A 186 20.85 14.31 -9.01
CA ASP A 186 21.40 14.45 -7.65
C ASP A 186 21.34 13.17 -6.80
N VAL A 187 20.61 12.14 -7.24
CA VAL A 187 20.57 10.81 -6.65
C VAL A 187 20.68 9.77 -7.76
N GLN A 188 21.57 8.80 -7.60
CA GLN A 188 21.77 7.71 -8.55
C GLN A 188 20.91 6.51 -8.18
N ALA A 189 20.04 6.06 -9.09
CA ALA A 189 19.10 4.98 -8.82
C ALA A 189 19.81 3.65 -8.52
N GLU A 190 20.92 3.38 -9.20
CA GLU A 190 21.72 2.16 -9.08
C GLU A 190 22.32 2.03 -7.67
N ALA A 191 22.78 3.15 -7.10
CA ALA A 191 23.29 3.19 -5.74
C ALA A 191 22.18 2.91 -4.71
N VAL A 192 21.01 3.51 -4.89
CA VAL A 192 19.85 3.25 -4.04
C VAL A 192 19.37 1.80 -4.18
N ASP A 193 19.33 1.26 -5.40
CA ASP A 193 18.92 -0.13 -5.68
C ASP A 193 19.87 -1.12 -5.01
N LYS A 194 21.19 -0.89 -5.09
CA LYS A 194 22.19 -1.71 -4.42
C LYS A 194 21.97 -1.76 -2.90
N ILE A 195 21.69 -0.61 -2.28
CA ILE A 195 21.42 -0.51 -0.84
C ILE A 195 20.14 -1.26 -0.49
N LEU A 196 19.05 -1.01 -1.22
CA LEU A 196 17.74 -1.62 -0.96
C LEU A 196 17.73 -3.13 -1.17
N ARG A 197 18.42 -3.64 -2.19
CA ARG A 197 18.57 -5.08 -2.44
C ARG A 197 19.18 -5.83 -1.27
N SER A 198 20.06 -5.19 -0.51
CA SER A 198 20.66 -5.79 0.68
C SER A 198 19.65 -6.09 1.81
N LEU A 199 18.42 -5.55 1.71
CA LEU A 199 17.31 -5.79 2.62
C LEU A 199 16.54 -7.07 2.31
N GLU A 200 16.60 -7.59 1.08
CA GLU A 200 15.76 -8.71 0.69
C GLU A 200 16.07 -9.95 1.54
N GLY A 201 15.02 -10.58 2.05
CA GLY A 201 15.11 -11.68 3.01
C GLY A 201 15.44 -11.27 4.44
N ARG A 202 15.77 -10.00 4.72
CA ARG A 202 16.03 -9.54 6.08
C ARG A 202 14.73 -9.37 6.88
N LYS A 203 14.83 -9.77 8.15
CA LYS A 203 13.83 -9.49 9.19
C LYS A 203 14.16 -8.16 9.85
N CYS A 204 13.22 -7.23 9.77
CA CYS A 204 13.29 -5.90 10.36
C CYS A 204 12.36 -5.84 11.57
N HIS A 205 12.89 -5.52 12.74
CA HIS A 205 12.11 -5.42 13.98
C HIS A 205 11.46 -4.05 14.17
N TYR A 206 10.31 -4.00 14.84
CA TYR A 206 9.58 -2.76 15.12
C TYR A 206 10.39 -1.69 15.85
N GLN A 207 11.31 -2.10 16.70
CA GLN A 207 12.10 -1.22 17.54
C GLN A 207 13.00 -0.27 16.74
N SER A 208 13.53 -0.70 15.58
CA SER A 208 14.33 0.15 14.68
C SER A 208 13.50 1.29 14.06
N PHE A 209 12.16 1.20 14.07
CA PHE A 209 11.27 2.15 13.40
C PHE A 209 10.31 2.87 14.34
N SER A 210 10.17 2.42 15.58
CA SER A 210 9.28 3.03 16.59
C SER A 210 9.89 4.28 17.23
N TYR A 211 9.03 5.18 17.71
CA TYR A 211 9.45 6.34 18.48
C TYR A 211 9.70 5.94 19.94
N LYS A 212 10.59 6.66 20.64
CA LYS A 212 11.05 6.34 22.02
C LYS A 212 9.90 6.08 23.02
N GLU A 213 8.74 6.69 22.82
CA GLU A 213 7.55 6.59 23.70
C GLU A 213 6.78 5.26 23.60
N HIS A 214 7.06 4.40 22.60
CA HIS A 214 6.39 3.11 22.43
C HIS A 214 7.32 1.89 22.67
N LYS A 215 8.54 2.10 23.16
CA LYS A 215 9.49 0.99 23.43
C LYS A 215 9.02 0.03 24.54
N THR A 216 8.05 0.44 25.37
CA THR A 216 7.66 -0.29 26.60
C THR A 216 6.41 -1.18 26.46
N LEU A 217 5.74 -1.25 25.29
CA LEU A 217 4.43 -1.89 25.18
C LEU A 217 4.33 -3.10 24.23
N LEU A 218 5.42 -3.53 23.59
CA LEU A 218 5.36 -4.58 22.58
C LEU A 218 6.36 -5.69 22.91
N GLY A 219 5.82 -6.84 23.29
CA GLY A 219 6.59 -8.04 23.61
C GLY A 219 7.33 -8.58 22.39
N ASN A 220 8.42 -9.31 22.64
CA ASN A 220 9.18 -10.06 21.64
C ASN A 220 8.33 -11.16 20.98
N SER A 221 7.36 -10.78 20.16
CA SER A 221 6.54 -11.71 19.38
C SER A 221 6.91 -11.62 17.91
N ASP A 222 6.93 -12.75 17.22
CA ASP A 222 7.16 -12.81 15.76
C ASP A 222 6.13 -11.99 14.96
N ALA A 223 5.03 -11.57 15.59
CA ALA A 223 4.03 -10.69 14.99
C ALA A 223 4.56 -9.27 14.70
N ASP A 224 5.67 -8.84 15.30
CA ASP A 224 6.23 -7.49 15.08
C ASP A 224 7.39 -7.46 14.07
N VAL A 225 7.57 -8.54 13.32
CA VAL A 225 8.64 -8.68 12.33
C VAL A 225 8.15 -8.38 10.92
N CYS A 226 8.80 -7.40 10.29
CA CYS A 226 8.67 -7.12 8.86
C CYS A 226 9.76 -7.88 8.09
N CYS A 227 9.37 -8.78 7.20
CA CYS A 227 10.27 -9.48 6.29
C CYS A 227 10.18 -8.83 4.91
N ILE A 228 11.27 -8.20 4.46
CA ILE A 228 11.32 -7.58 3.14
C ILE A 228 11.48 -8.69 2.10
N MET A 229 10.47 -8.82 1.23
CA MET A 229 10.42 -9.85 0.20
C MET A 229 10.98 -9.34 -1.12
N ARG A 230 10.76 -8.05 -1.41
CA ARG A 230 11.30 -7.37 -2.58
C ARG A 230 11.62 -5.92 -2.27
N ALA A 231 12.75 -5.43 -2.76
CA ALA A 231 13.16 -4.05 -2.67
C ALA A 231 13.95 -3.64 -3.92
N ARG A 232 13.40 -2.74 -4.74
CA ARG A 232 14.01 -2.30 -6.00
C ARG A 232 13.94 -0.78 -6.12
N ALA A 233 14.93 -0.19 -6.79
CA ALA A 233 14.94 1.20 -7.17
C ALA A 233 15.35 1.38 -8.64
N PHE A 234 14.70 2.30 -9.35
CA PHE A 234 14.97 2.60 -10.75
C PHE A 234 14.45 3.99 -11.14
N ASN A 235 14.96 4.53 -12.24
CA ASN A 235 14.49 5.82 -12.78
C ASN A 235 13.22 5.64 -13.60
N PHE A 236 12.33 6.63 -13.53
CA PHE A 236 11.09 6.69 -14.29
C PHE A 236 10.70 8.13 -14.60
N HIS A 237 10.23 8.39 -15.81
CA HIS A 237 9.66 9.69 -16.18
C HIS A 237 8.21 9.78 -15.72
N ILE A 238 7.93 10.65 -14.75
CA ILE A 238 6.54 10.92 -14.30
C ILE A 238 5.86 12.00 -15.15
N SER A 239 6.64 12.77 -15.90
CA SER A 239 6.21 13.64 -17.00
C SER A 239 7.35 13.71 -18.03
N PRO A 240 7.12 14.27 -19.24
CA PRO A 240 8.15 14.39 -20.27
C PRO A 240 9.44 15.08 -19.77
N ASP A 241 9.30 16.03 -18.85
CA ASP A 241 10.36 16.89 -18.31
C ASP A 241 10.78 16.53 -16.86
N GLN A 242 10.10 15.59 -16.20
CA GLN A 242 10.38 15.25 -14.81
C GLN A 242 10.78 13.78 -14.65
N MET A 243 12.08 13.57 -14.39
CA MET A 243 12.61 12.29 -13.92
C MET A 243 12.33 12.11 -12.42
N ALA A 244 12.02 10.87 -12.03
CA ALA A 244 11.89 10.47 -10.64
C ALA A 244 12.61 9.15 -10.37
N LEU A 245 13.09 9.00 -9.14
CA LEU A 245 13.49 7.73 -8.57
C LEU A 245 12.24 7.02 -8.04
N VAL A 246 11.98 5.83 -8.56
CA VAL A 246 10.91 4.95 -8.09
C VAL A 246 11.52 3.90 -7.18
N VAL A 247 10.91 3.69 -6.01
CA VAL A 247 11.26 2.63 -5.07
C VAL A 247 10.08 1.68 -4.87
N GLU A 248 10.25 0.43 -5.25
CA GLU A 248 9.31 -0.67 -5.00
C GLU A 248 9.72 -1.41 -3.73
N LEU A 249 8.79 -1.53 -2.76
CA LEU A 249 8.97 -2.38 -1.57
C LEU A 249 7.80 -3.35 -1.41
N LYS A 250 8.09 -4.64 -1.28
CA LYS A 250 7.14 -5.72 -0.96
C LYS A 250 7.57 -6.39 0.33
N ALA A 251 6.65 -6.54 1.29
CA ALA A 251 6.91 -7.22 2.55
C ALA A 251 5.64 -7.89 3.09
N ASN A 252 5.80 -8.83 4.02
CA ASN A 252 4.66 -9.49 4.67
C ASN A 252 3.75 -8.48 5.40
N ARG A 253 4.35 -7.50 6.04
CA ARG A 253 3.72 -6.37 6.72
C ARG A 253 4.67 -5.17 6.72
N PHE A 254 4.14 -3.98 6.90
CA PHE A 254 4.96 -2.79 7.16
C PHE A 254 4.49 -2.12 8.44
N LEU A 255 5.46 -1.57 9.15
CA LEU A 255 5.24 -0.83 10.38
C LEU A 255 4.93 0.63 10.05
N ARG A 256 4.29 1.35 10.98
CA ARG A 256 3.90 2.75 10.74
C ARG A 256 5.11 3.59 10.35
N ARG A 257 5.02 4.33 9.24
CA ARG A 257 6.09 5.16 8.62
C ARG A 257 7.34 4.40 8.15
N MET A 258 7.40 3.07 8.26
CA MET A 258 8.59 2.28 7.96
C MET A 258 9.07 2.46 6.52
N VAL A 259 8.16 2.35 5.55
CA VAL A 259 8.49 2.52 4.12
C VAL A 259 9.17 3.87 3.88
N ARG A 260 8.58 4.96 4.39
CA ARG A 260 9.08 6.33 4.20
C ARG A 260 10.46 6.52 4.83
N LYS A 261 10.72 5.88 5.98
CA LYS A 261 12.04 5.90 6.64
C LYS A 261 13.09 5.09 5.88
N LEU A 262 12.73 3.89 5.42
CA LEU A 262 13.64 3.04 4.63
C LEU A 262 14.08 3.76 3.36
N VAL A 263 13.11 4.32 2.61
CA VAL A 263 13.40 5.07 1.39
C VAL A 263 14.24 6.32 1.70
N ALA A 264 13.89 7.09 2.73
CA ALA A 264 14.68 8.26 3.16
C ALA A 264 16.15 7.91 3.42
N THR A 265 16.35 6.81 4.14
CA THR A 265 17.66 6.38 4.61
C THR A 265 18.50 5.84 3.46
N ALA A 266 17.90 5.07 2.55
CA ALA A 266 18.58 4.56 1.36
C ALA A 266 19.00 5.69 0.41
N ILE A 267 18.11 6.67 0.18
CA ILE A 267 18.43 7.86 -0.63
C ILE A 267 19.56 8.66 0.00
N ARG A 268 19.51 8.88 1.33
CA ARG A 268 20.57 9.63 2.03
C ARG A 268 21.93 8.92 1.90
N ALA A 269 21.98 7.62 2.17
CA ALA A 269 23.20 6.84 2.08
C ALA A 269 23.77 6.79 0.64
N ALA A 270 22.91 6.81 -0.38
CA ALA A 270 23.35 6.90 -1.77
C ALA A 270 23.83 8.30 -2.18
N ALA A 271 23.18 9.36 -1.68
CA ALA A 271 23.50 10.74 -2.03
C ALA A 271 24.75 11.28 -1.30
N PHE A 272 25.05 10.74 -0.11
CA PHE A 272 26.14 11.18 0.76
C PHE A 272 26.94 9.97 1.27
N PRO A 273 27.74 9.30 0.40
CA PRO A 273 28.47 8.09 0.78
C PRO A 273 29.60 8.33 1.79
N GLU A 274 30.06 9.58 1.92
CA GLU A 274 31.11 9.99 2.88
C GLU A 274 30.58 10.13 4.32
N ASP A 275 29.26 10.14 4.52
CA ASP A 275 28.70 10.03 5.87
C ASP A 275 29.05 8.61 6.38
N GLU A 276 29.66 8.46 7.57
CA GLU A 276 29.93 7.16 8.26
C GLU A 276 28.64 6.36 8.59
N PHE A 277 27.51 6.70 7.98
CA PHE A 277 26.22 6.07 8.09
C PHE A 277 26.17 4.76 7.28
N SER A 278 26.47 3.65 7.96
CA SER A 278 26.19 2.33 7.41
C SER A 278 24.68 2.06 7.44
N PHE A 279 24.06 1.96 6.27
CA PHE A 279 22.64 1.63 6.12
C PHE A 279 22.25 0.33 6.86
N THR A 280 23.13 -0.67 6.87
CA THR A 280 22.91 -1.92 7.61
C THR A 280 22.98 -1.71 9.12
N ALA A 281 23.89 -0.85 9.60
CA ALA A 281 23.99 -0.53 11.02
C ALA A 281 22.70 0.12 11.56
N ILE A 282 21.95 0.87 10.75
CA ILE A 282 20.67 1.48 11.16
C ILE A 282 19.58 0.42 11.40
N LEU A 283 19.59 -0.65 10.61
CA LEU A 283 18.65 -1.76 10.77
C LEU A 283 19.02 -2.61 11.99
N ASP A 284 20.32 -2.86 12.16
CA ASP A 284 20.88 -3.73 13.19
C ASP A 284 20.91 -3.04 14.56
N ALA A 285 21.13 -1.73 14.62
CA ALA A 285 21.23 -0.96 15.88
C ALA A 285 19.92 -0.88 16.67
N GLN A 286 18.78 -1.24 16.06
CA GLN A 286 17.44 -1.12 16.66
C GLN A 286 17.17 0.27 17.27
N ASP A 287 17.87 1.29 16.77
CA ASP A 287 17.75 2.67 17.21
C ASP A 287 17.23 3.54 16.07
N SER A 288 16.03 4.07 16.28
CA SER A 288 15.37 4.94 15.31
C SER A 288 16.07 6.30 15.16
N SER A 289 16.97 6.67 16.09
CA SER A 289 17.81 7.87 15.98
C SER A 289 18.80 7.81 14.81
N CYS A 290 19.17 6.58 14.39
CA CYS A 290 20.09 6.35 13.28
C CYS A 290 19.39 6.41 11.91
N SER A 291 18.05 6.48 11.86
CA SER A 291 17.29 6.54 10.60
C SER A 291 17.03 7.97 10.14
N ALA A 292 17.03 8.19 8.82
CA ALA A 292 16.59 9.48 8.27
C ALA A 292 15.11 9.74 8.61
N PRO A 293 14.71 11.02 8.80
CA PRO A 293 13.31 11.35 9.01
C PRO A 293 12.46 10.85 7.82
N PRO A 294 11.21 10.42 8.06
CA PRO A 294 10.38 9.88 7.00
C PRO A 294 10.14 10.93 5.90
N LEU A 295 10.37 10.55 4.64
CA LEU A 295 10.06 11.39 3.47
C LEU A 295 8.56 11.78 3.43
N PRO A 296 8.12 12.81 2.69
CA PRO A 296 6.71 13.18 2.56
C PRO A 296 5.80 12.02 2.16
N SER A 297 4.56 12.00 2.63
CA SER A 297 3.58 10.96 2.26
C SER A 297 3.12 11.08 0.80
N THR A 298 3.23 12.26 0.20
CA THR A 298 2.87 12.56 -1.20
C THR A 298 3.57 11.65 -2.20
N GLY A 299 4.78 11.16 -1.91
CA GLY A 299 5.47 10.21 -2.80
C GLY A 299 5.00 8.77 -2.65
N LEU A 300 4.32 8.41 -1.56
CA LEU A 300 4.01 7.02 -1.21
C LEU A 300 2.63 6.60 -1.74
N CYS A 301 2.59 5.44 -2.38
CA CYS A 301 1.38 4.77 -2.84
C CYS A 301 1.36 3.30 -2.40
N LEU A 302 0.25 2.84 -1.81
CA LEU A 302 -0.03 1.41 -1.65
C LEU A 302 -0.46 0.84 -3.00
N VAL A 303 0.41 0.02 -3.60
CA VAL A 303 0.20 -0.53 -4.95
C VAL A 303 -0.67 -1.77 -4.94
N GLY A 304 -0.55 -2.60 -3.91
CA GLY A 304 -1.37 -3.81 -3.82
C GLY A 304 -1.20 -4.58 -2.52
N VAL A 305 -2.10 -5.53 -2.33
CA VAL A 305 -2.13 -6.46 -1.21
C VAL A 305 -2.33 -7.87 -1.77
N GLY A 306 -1.53 -8.82 -1.30
CA GLY A 306 -1.63 -10.22 -1.69
C GLY A 306 -2.28 -11.09 -0.65
N TYR A 307 -2.92 -12.15 -1.14
CA TYR A 307 -3.61 -13.19 -0.37
C TYR A 307 -3.20 -14.60 -0.81
N ASP A 308 -2.15 -14.67 -1.63
CA ASP A 308 -1.47 -15.88 -2.10
C ASP A 308 -0.57 -16.48 -1.01
N GLU A 309 -0.37 -17.79 -1.07
CA GLU A 309 0.55 -18.47 -0.15
C GLU A 309 1.98 -18.02 -0.40
N TYR A 310 2.52 -17.25 0.55
CA TYR A 310 3.94 -16.90 0.55
C TYR A 310 4.69 -17.84 1.48
N ASP A 311 5.43 -18.78 0.89
CA ASP A 311 6.32 -19.65 1.66
C ASP A 311 7.56 -18.87 2.11
N MET A 312 7.56 -18.49 3.39
CA MET A 312 8.69 -17.84 4.05
C MET A 312 9.94 -18.73 4.10
N ALA A 313 9.82 -20.06 3.95
CA ALA A 313 10.94 -21.00 4.03
C ALA A 313 11.71 -21.14 2.70
N ARG A 314 11.12 -20.76 1.56
CA ARG A 314 11.71 -20.99 0.22
C ARG A 314 12.18 -19.74 -0.51
N GLY A 315 12.27 -18.59 0.14
CA GLY A 315 12.86 -17.40 -0.48
C GLY A 315 12.12 -16.89 -1.72
N GLY A 316 10.78 -16.99 -1.73
CA GLY A 316 9.95 -16.23 -2.69
C GLY A 316 9.50 -16.95 -3.97
N ALA A 317 9.31 -18.27 -3.95
CA ALA A 317 8.48 -18.92 -4.97
C ALA A 317 7.04 -19.04 -4.44
N ALA A 318 6.07 -18.47 -5.16
CA ALA A 318 4.66 -18.73 -4.93
C ALA A 318 4.41 -20.24 -5.07
N ILE A 319 3.67 -20.83 -4.13
CA ILE A 319 3.32 -22.24 -4.21
C ILE A 319 2.25 -22.38 -5.31
N HIS A 320 2.67 -22.77 -6.51
CA HIS A 320 1.75 -23.43 -7.43
C HIS A 320 1.43 -24.81 -6.84
N LEU A 321 0.30 -24.91 -6.15
CA LEU A 321 -0.28 -26.20 -5.79
C LEU A 321 -0.66 -26.90 -7.11
N HIS A 322 0.20 -27.80 -7.58
CA HIS A 322 -0.15 -28.80 -8.56
C HIS A 322 -0.88 -29.94 -7.84
N GLY A 323 -2.08 -30.24 -8.34
CA GLY A 323 -2.71 -31.57 -8.30
C GLY A 323 -3.22 -32.04 -6.96
#